data_AF-A0A514Z8Z6-F1
#
_entry.id   AF-A0A514Z8Z6-F1
#
_cell.length_a   1.000
_cell.length_b   1.000
_cell.length_c   1.000
_cell.angle_alpha   90.00
_cell.angle_beta   90.00
_cell.angle_gamma   90.00
#
_symmetry.space_group_name_H-M   'P 1'
#
loop_
_entity.id
_entity.type
_entity.pdbx_description
1 polymer ?
#
loop_
_entity_poly.entity_id
_entity_poly.type
_entity_poly.pdbx_seq_one_letter_code
_entity_poly.pdbx_strand_id
1 'polypeptide(L)'
;MGNEIFEYGFHLVSELEIAANFIWAGIKEVNKIRDFEVDIPIELSDLMDKTVDYGRAGGTFQEANAHLIVRENQDKIFTALYHFSIGIERVQKTILKLYLFPKDRDEDYEKSDLELLKSHKMEALQQRLKRLFPELHFEKRENNLLELLSHYYNHERYMNLHADTKEDNYYHLFIEFLKRYSKDLTNRKTVLEVIGSSVGRIIAKYYSILENLSHEKGVFVYEINYQKESRYVYLAYQNRNASLQIQFDKIRRAKQELILYLIEQGKAIYPVDSLEIDSLDFDFAELPDMIDYILNENVLNDFTDTVESFDDDIFYEVEDKKEFQRIIAERKEILDNFYK
;
A
#
# COMPACT_ATOMS: atom_id res chain seq x y z
N MET A 1 13.17 35.64 -1.66
CA MET A 1 11.92 35.16 -2.29
C MET A 1 12.11 33.96 -3.21
N GLY A 2 12.84 34.06 -4.35
CA GLY A 2 12.99 32.91 -5.26
C GLY A 2 13.65 31.66 -4.65
N ASN A 3 14.75 31.82 -3.91
CA ASN A 3 15.43 30.69 -3.25
C ASN A 3 14.61 30.12 -2.07
N GLU A 4 13.89 30.95 -1.31
CA GLU A 4 13.09 30.50 -0.16
C GLU A 4 11.90 29.65 -0.61
N ILE A 5 11.22 30.02 -1.71
CA ILE A 5 10.15 29.22 -2.32
C ILE A 5 10.68 27.86 -2.77
N PHE A 6 11.87 27.84 -3.39
CA PHE A 6 12.50 26.62 -3.87
C PHE A 6 12.91 25.69 -2.73
N GLU A 7 13.58 26.21 -1.69
CA GLU A 7 13.97 25.43 -0.50
C GLU A 7 12.75 24.89 0.25
N TYR A 8 11.70 25.72 0.40
CA TYR A 8 10.45 25.31 1.03
C TYR A 8 9.77 24.17 0.26
N GLY A 9 9.68 24.31 -1.07
CA GLY A 9 9.15 23.26 -1.95
C GLY A 9 9.94 21.95 -1.82
N PHE A 10 11.27 22.01 -1.85
CA PHE A 10 12.13 20.84 -1.72
C PHE A 10 11.91 20.07 -0.41
N HIS A 11 11.75 20.77 0.72
CA HIS A 11 11.44 20.15 2.00
C HIS A 11 10.08 19.45 2.01
N LEU A 12 9.06 20.06 1.40
CA LEU A 12 7.73 19.45 1.31
C LEU A 12 7.72 18.23 0.38
N VAL A 13 8.44 18.28 -0.74
CA VAL A 13 8.62 17.11 -1.63
C VAL A 13 9.27 15.96 -0.86
N SER A 14 10.31 16.23 -0.08
CA SER A 14 10.97 15.21 0.74
C SER A 14 10.00 14.56 1.75
N GLU A 15 9.12 15.34 2.37
CA GLU A 15 8.08 14.82 3.28
C GLU A 15 7.05 13.95 2.56
N LEU A 16 6.67 14.32 1.32
CA LEU A 16 5.78 13.52 0.48
C LEU A 16 6.44 12.21 0.03
N GLU A 17 7.72 12.22 -0.32
CA GLU A 17 8.46 10.99 -0.63
C GLU A 17 8.50 10.04 0.57
N ILE A 18 8.80 10.56 1.76
CA ILE A 18 8.78 9.76 3.01
C ILE A 18 7.37 9.21 3.26
N ALA A 19 6.33 10.03 3.07
CA ALA A 19 4.95 9.61 3.24
C ALA A 19 4.58 8.48 2.27
N ALA A 20 4.96 8.60 0.99
CA ALA A 20 4.75 7.58 -0.02
C ALA A 20 5.46 6.26 0.33
N ASN A 21 6.70 6.32 0.83
CA ASN A 21 7.43 5.13 1.26
C ASN A 21 6.68 4.37 2.37
N PHE A 22 6.15 5.09 3.36
CA PHE A 22 5.30 4.47 4.39
C PHE A 22 4.03 3.88 3.79
N ILE A 23 3.29 4.63 2.98
CA ILE A 23 2.05 4.14 2.36
C ILE A 23 2.31 2.87 1.54
N TRP A 24 3.34 2.88 0.70
CA TRP A 24 3.71 1.74 -0.13
C TRP A 24 4.16 0.54 0.71
N ALA A 25 4.94 0.78 1.76
CA ALA A 25 5.31 -0.28 2.70
C ALA A 25 4.09 -0.91 3.38
N GLY A 26 3.05 -0.13 3.70
CA GLY A 26 1.77 -0.69 4.19
C GLY A 26 1.09 -1.60 3.16
N ILE A 27 1.09 -1.22 1.88
CA ILE A 27 0.57 -2.07 0.78
C ILE A 27 1.38 -3.37 0.67
N LYS A 28 2.71 -3.31 0.79
CA LYS A 28 3.57 -4.51 0.81
C LYS A 28 3.22 -5.45 1.95
N GLU A 29 3.02 -4.92 3.16
CA GLU A 29 2.70 -5.76 4.33
C GLU A 29 1.36 -6.49 4.19
N VAL A 30 0.31 -5.83 3.70
CA VAL A 30 -0.97 -6.53 3.46
C VAL A 30 -0.85 -7.59 2.37
N ASN A 31 0.03 -7.39 1.40
CA ASN A 31 0.34 -8.36 0.36
C ASN A 31 1.15 -9.58 0.87
N LYS A 32 1.69 -9.54 2.10
CA LYS A 32 2.34 -10.70 2.76
C LYS A 32 1.39 -11.53 3.64
N ILE A 33 0.18 -11.03 3.92
CA ILE A 33 -0.83 -11.75 4.72
C ILE A 33 -1.25 -13.00 3.94
N ARG A 34 -1.26 -14.18 4.56
CA ARG A 34 -1.57 -15.42 3.81
C ARG A 34 -3.07 -15.67 3.70
N ASP A 35 -3.80 -15.40 4.78
CA ASP A 35 -5.23 -15.68 4.91
C ASP A 35 -5.88 -14.61 5.80
N PHE A 36 -7.07 -14.15 5.42
CA PHE A 36 -7.85 -13.16 6.17
C PHE A 36 -9.04 -13.78 6.92
N GLU A 37 -9.33 -15.07 6.74
CA GLU A 37 -10.48 -15.75 7.34
C GLU A 37 -10.17 -16.44 8.68
N VAL A 38 -8.93 -16.38 9.17
CA VAL A 38 -8.59 -17.16 10.37
C VAL A 38 -9.25 -16.55 11.62
N ASP A 39 -10.41 -17.10 11.97
CA ASP A 39 -11.12 -16.83 13.21
C ASP A 39 -10.29 -17.38 14.38
N ILE A 40 -10.01 -16.51 15.34
CA ILE A 40 -9.35 -16.88 16.59
C ILE A 40 -10.44 -17.46 17.50
N PRO A 41 -10.30 -18.70 18.02
CA PRO A 41 -10.99 -19.07 19.25
C PRO A 41 -10.48 -18.10 20.32
N ILE A 42 -11.34 -17.16 20.71
CA ILE A 42 -11.08 -16.15 21.73
C ILE A 42 -10.56 -16.89 22.97
N GLU A 43 -9.25 -16.78 23.21
CA GLU A 43 -8.51 -16.82 24.47
C GLU A 43 -7.09 -17.38 24.25
N LEU A 44 -6.10 -16.48 24.10
CA LEU A 44 -4.68 -16.82 24.25
C LEU A 44 -4.38 -17.38 25.67
N SER A 45 -5.20 -17.02 26.68
CA SER A 45 -5.10 -17.56 28.05
C SER A 45 -5.19 -19.08 28.08
N ASP A 46 -6.19 -19.61 27.37
CA ASP A 46 -6.58 -21.02 27.45
C ASP A 46 -5.54 -21.97 26.82
N LEU A 47 -4.62 -21.42 26.04
CA LEU A 47 -3.54 -22.14 25.38
C LEU A 47 -2.18 -21.96 26.05
N MET A 48 -1.92 -20.83 26.73
CA MET A 48 -0.70 -20.69 27.52
C MET A 48 -0.66 -21.69 28.68
N ASP A 49 -1.81 -21.99 29.30
CA ASP A 49 -1.94 -23.08 30.27
C ASP A 49 -1.74 -24.47 29.64
N LYS A 50 -2.01 -24.63 28.35
CA LYS A 50 -1.80 -25.88 27.61
C LYS A 50 -0.39 -26.01 27.02
N THR A 51 0.33 -24.89 26.81
CA THR A 51 1.71 -24.93 26.29
C THR A 51 2.70 -25.61 27.21
N VAL A 52 2.44 -25.57 28.51
CA VAL A 52 3.26 -26.26 29.52
C VAL A 52 3.03 -27.77 29.50
N ASP A 53 1.97 -28.26 28.83
CA ASP A 53 1.55 -29.67 28.83
C ASP A 53 1.48 -30.31 27.41
N TYR A 54 2.09 -29.69 26.39
CA TYR A 54 2.18 -30.27 25.02
C TYR A 54 3.01 -31.55 24.93
N GLY A 55 3.65 -31.97 26.03
CA GLY A 55 4.21 -33.32 26.16
C GLY A 55 3.18 -34.40 26.56
N ARG A 56 1.95 -34.02 26.95
CA ARG A 56 0.95 -34.95 27.51
C ARG A 56 -0.49 -34.76 27.01
N ALA A 57 -0.87 -33.63 26.45
CA ALA A 57 -2.19 -33.44 25.86
C ALA A 57 -2.10 -33.46 24.33
N GLY A 58 -2.79 -34.41 23.69
CA GLY A 58 -2.77 -34.66 22.24
C GLY A 58 -3.38 -33.56 21.37
N GLY A 59 -2.81 -32.35 21.39
CA GLY A 59 -3.05 -31.32 20.38
C GLY A 59 -2.41 -31.73 19.06
N THR A 60 -3.09 -31.49 17.94
CA THR A 60 -2.62 -31.92 16.63
C THR A 60 -1.65 -30.88 16.05
N PHE A 61 -0.63 -31.31 15.30
CA PHE A 61 0.34 -30.44 14.61
C PHE A 61 -0.32 -29.35 13.73
N GLN A 62 -1.55 -29.58 13.29
CA GLN A 62 -2.37 -28.64 12.51
C GLN A 62 -2.79 -27.41 13.33
N GLU A 63 -3.12 -27.57 14.62
CA GLU A 63 -3.56 -26.46 15.49
C GLU A 63 -2.40 -25.49 15.76
N ALA A 64 -1.20 -26.01 16.04
CA ALA A 64 -0.01 -25.18 16.24
C ALA A 64 0.37 -24.35 15.01
N ASN A 65 0.23 -24.91 13.80
CA ASN A 65 0.49 -24.19 12.55
C ASN A 65 -0.54 -23.08 12.29
N ALA A 66 -1.82 -23.31 12.61
CA ALA A 66 -2.85 -22.28 12.47
C ALA A 66 -2.57 -21.07 13.37
N HIS A 67 -2.14 -21.29 14.62
CA HIS A 67 -1.79 -20.21 15.55
C HIS A 67 -0.58 -19.39 15.10
N LEU A 68 0.45 -20.02 14.51
CA LEU A 68 1.60 -19.31 13.95
C LEU A 68 1.18 -18.40 12.78
N ILE A 69 0.30 -18.87 11.91
CA ILE A 69 -0.22 -18.08 10.77
C ILE A 69 -1.00 -16.86 11.27
N VAL A 70 -1.85 -17.02 12.29
CA VAL A 70 -2.59 -15.90 12.90
C VAL A 70 -1.63 -14.85 13.43
N ARG A 71 -0.63 -15.27 14.20
CA ARG A 71 0.35 -14.33 14.78
C ARG A 71 1.14 -13.59 13.71
N GLU A 72 1.61 -14.30 12.68
CA GLU A 72 2.26 -13.66 11.53
C GLU A 72 1.34 -12.66 10.82
N ASN A 73 0.05 -12.96 10.70
CA ASN A 73 -0.91 -12.05 10.08
C ASN A 73 -1.18 -10.83 10.97
N GLN A 74 -1.27 -11.01 12.29
CA GLN A 74 -1.40 -9.91 13.26
C GLN A 74 -0.21 -8.95 13.15
N ASP A 75 1.03 -9.46 13.12
CA ASP A 75 2.24 -8.65 12.98
C ASP A 75 2.25 -7.85 11.67
N LYS A 76 1.82 -8.47 10.56
CA LYS A 76 1.71 -7.81 9.25
C LYS A 76 0.61 -6.74 9.25
N ILE A 77 -0.55 -7.02 9.85
CA ILE A 77 -1.65 -6.06 9.97
C ILE A 77 -1.23 -4.87 10.85
N PHE A 78 -0.59 -5.13 11.98
CA PHE A 78 -0.04 -4.11 12.85
C PHE A 78 0.91 -3.19 12.08
N THR A 79 1.89 -3.79 11.38
CA THR A 79 2.89 -3.05 10.60
C THR A 79 2.23 -2.25 9.47
N ALA A 80 1.24 -2.83 8.78
CA ALA A 80 0.49 -2.13 7.74
C ALA A 80 -0.29 -0.92 8.29
N LEU A 81 -1.04 -1.09 9.39
CA LEU A 81 -1.78 -0.01 10.03
C LEU A 81 -0.86 1.12 10.52
N TYR A 82 0.30 0.77 11.07
CA TYR A 82 1.34 1.72 11.47
C TYR A 82 1.83 2.55 10.28
N HIS A 83 2.23 1.88 9.21
CA HIS A 83 2.70 2.51 7.98
C HIS A 83 1.64 3.41 7.34
N PHE A 84 0.39 2.94 7.20
CA PHE A 84 -0.68 3.76 6.65
C PHE A 84 -0.98 4.99 7.52
N SER A 85 -1.03 4.83 8.84
CA SER A 85 -1.32 5.93 9.77
C SER A 85 -0.27 7.04 9.65
N ILE A 86 1.02 6.67 9.67
CA ILE A 86 2.13 7.64 9.56
C ILE A 86 2.14 8.31 8.20
N GLY A 87 2.04 7.52 7.12
CA GLY A 87 2.08 8.04 5.76
C GLY A 87 0.94 9.03 5.51
N ILE A 88 -0.29 8.69 5.89
CA ILE A 88 -1.45 9.57 5.75
C ILE A 88 -1.30 10.83 6.61
N GLU A 89 -0.87 10.72 7.87
CA GLU A 89 -0.63 11.88 8.75
C GLU A 89 0.38 12.86 8.12
N ARG A 90 1.48 12.34 7.53
CA ARG A 90 2.49 13.18 6.86
C ARG A 90 1.94 13.92 5.65
N VAL A 91 1.11 13.27 4.84
CA VAL A 91 0.42 13.95 3.73
C VAL A 91 -0.48 15.06 4.26
N GLN A 92 -1.26 14.81 5.32
CA GLN A 92 -2.13 15.81 5.94
C GLN A 92 -1.34 17.01 6.47
N LYS A 93 -0.20 16.77 7.14
CA LYS A 93 0.70 17.82 7.64
C LYS A 93 1.32 18.62 6.51
N THR A 94 1.69 17.96 5.41
CA THR A 94 2.24 18.63 4.23
C THR A 94 1.22 19.55 3.59
N ILE A 95 -0.06 19.14 3.48
CA ILE A 95 -1.16 20.00 3.03
C ILE A 95 -1.30 21.22 3.94
N LEU A 96 -1.37 21.00 5.25
CA LEU A 96 -1.54 22.10 6.21
C LEU A 96 -0.37 23.08 6.14
N LYS A 97 0.86 22.57 6.08
CA LYS A 97 2.07 23.37 5.97
C LYS A 97 2.07 24.19 4.66
N LEU A 98 1.76 23.57 3.52
CA LEU A 98 1.66 24.29 2.25
C LEU A 98 0.56 25.36 2.26
N TYR A 99 -0.61 25.07 2.84
CA TYR A 99 -1.70 26.03 2.98
C TYR A 99 -1.29 27.29 3.75
N LEU A 100 -0.50 27.12 4.81
CA LEU A 100 -0.06 28.21 5.69
C LEU A 100 1.12 29.02 5.12
N PHE A 101 1.76 28.56 4.03
CA PHE A 101 2.82 29.32 3.35
C PHE A 101 2.30 30.69 2.85
N PRO A 102 3.08 31.79 2.96
CA PRO A 102 4.50 31.92 3.31
C PRO A 102 4.78 32.22 4.79
N LYS A 103 3.99 31.68 5.72
CA LYS A 103 4.33 31.79 7.14
C LYS A 103 5.58 30.96 7.42
N ASP A 104 6.72 31.63 7.47
CA ASP A 104 8.04 30.98 7.53
C ASP A 104 8.55 30.73 8.95
N ARG A 105 7.92 31.33 9.98
CA ARG A 105 8.27 31.11 11.40
C ARG A 105 7.13 30.47 12.17
N ASP A 106 7.49 29.59 13.11
CA ASP A 106 6.53 28.94 14.03
C ASP A 106 5.61 29.96 14.75
N GLU A 107 6.11 31.16 15.00
CA GLU A 107 5.40 32.28 15.64
C GLU A 107 4.28 32.88 14.79
N ASP A 108 4.32 32.67 13.46
CA ASP A 108 3.34 33.20 12.51
C ASP A 108 2.10 32.27 12.39
N TYR A 109 2.20 31.04 12.89
CA TYR A 109 1.10 30.08 12.91
C TYR A 109 0.16 30.33 14.10
N GLU A 110 -1.13 30.04 13.89
CA GLU A 110 -2.03 29.90 15.03
C GLU A 110 -1.51 28.75 15.90
N LYS A 111 -1.50 28.95 17.23
CA LYS A 111 -1.03 27.93 18.18
C LYS A 111 -1.67 26.56 17.93
N SER A 112 -2.94 26.53 17.56
CA SER A 112 -3.66 25.30 17.20
C SER A 112 -3.08 24.58 15.98
N ASP A 113 -2.66 25.30 14.94
CA ASP A 113 -2.06 24.68 13.75
C ASP A 113 -0.65 24.17 14.04
N LEU A 114 0.13 24.91 14.83
CA LEU A 114 1.46 24.48 15.26
C LEU A 114 1.40 23.19 16.10
N GLU A 115 0.43 23.10 17.02
CA GLU A 115 0.16 21.89 17.79
C GLU A 115 -0.23 20.71 16.90
N LEU A 116 -1.01 20.93 15.84
CA LEU A 116 -1.38 19.88 14.88
C LEU A 116 -0.16 19.38 14.07
N LEU A 117 0.74 20.27 13.68
CA LEU A 117 1.97 19.91 12.98
C LEU A 117 2.94 19.11 13.88
N LYS A 118 2.99 19.45 15.18
CA LYS A 118 3.90 18.81 16.16
C LYS A 118 3.33 17.56 16.82
N SER A 119 2.01 17.42 16.88
CA SER A 119 1.35 16.27 17.54
C SER A 119 0.98 15.16 16.55
N HIS A 120 0.67 13.99 17.10
CA HIS A 120 0.27 12.78 16.38
C HIS A 120 -1.26 12.62 16.32
N LYS A 121 -1.98 13.72 16.03
CA LYS A 121 -3.44 13.78 16.12
C LYS A 121 -4.08 13.72 14.72
N MET A 122 -4.02 12.55 14.09
CA MET A 122 -4.54 12.33 12.73
C MET A 122 -6.01 12.76 12.57
N GLU A 123 -6.87 12.48 13.56
CA GLU A 123 -8.28 12.88 13.52
C GLU A 123 -8.45 14.41 13.57
N ALA A 124 -7.68 15.09 14.42
CA ALA A 124 -7.76 16.54 14.55
C ALA A 124 -7.21 17.24 13.30
N LEU A 125 -6.15 16.70 12.69
CA LEU A 125 -5.66 17.11 11.37
C LEU A 125 -6.76 16.95 10.32
N GLN A 126 -7.41 15.80 10.27
CA GLN A 126 -8.50 15.53 9.33
C GLN A 126 -9.66 16.52 9.47
N GLN A 127 -10.08 16.81 10.70
CA GLN A 127 -11.12 17.81 10.96
C GLN A 127 -10.68 19.21 10.57
N ARG A 128 -9.42 19.58 10.81
CA ARG A 128 -8.86 20.87 10.37
C ARG A 128 -8.89 20.98 8.85
N LEU A 129 -8.43 19.96 8.12
CA LEU A 129 -8.44 19.95 6.65
C LEU A 129 -9.86 20.04 6.08
N LYS A 130 -10.82 19.27 6.61
CA LYS A 130 -12.24 19.36 6.17
C LYS A 130 -12.84 20.76 6.36
N ARG A 131 -12.38 21.54 7.35
CA ARG A 131 -12.80 22.94 7.54
C ARG A 131 -12.13 23.90 6.57
N LEU A 132 -10.86 23.66 6.23
CA LEU A 132 -10.10 24.48 5.30
C LEU A 132 -10.52 24.23 3.84
N PHE A 133 -10.88 22.99 3.53
CA PHE A 133 -11.24 22.49 2.21
C PHE A 133 -12.64 21.86 2.27
N PRO A 134 -13.72 22.66 2.20
CA PRO A 134 -15.09 22.16 2.31
C PRO A 134 -15.47 21.10 1.26
N GLU A 135 -14.78 21.08 0.12
CA GLU A 135 -14.91 20.10 -0.96
C GLU A 135 -14.29 18.72 -0.63
N LEU A 136 -13.51 18.63 0.45
CA LEU A 136 -12.88 17.39 0.90
C LEU A 136 -13.92 16.43 1.48
N HIS A 137 -14.45 15.57 0.62
CA HIS A 137 -15.44 14.56 0.98
C HIS A 137 -14.92 13.14 0.75
N PHE A 138 -14.96 12.29 1.77
CA PHE A 138 -14.64 10.86 1.70
C PHE A 138 -15.92 10.02 1.68
N GLU A 139 -15.94 8.87 0.98
CA GLU A 139 -17.10 7.98 1.07
C GLU A 139 -17.06 7.23 2.40
N LYS A 140 -18.12 6.47 2.68
CA LYS A 140 -18.27 5.75 3.96
C LYS A 140 -17.09 4.82 4.25
N ARG A 141 -16.56 4.15 3.23
CA ARG A 141 -15.45 3.21 3.36
C ARG A 141 -14.16 3.90 3.74
N GLU A 142 -13.82 5.00 3.06
CA GLU A 142 -12.60 5.75 3.37
C GLU A 142 -12.69 6.43 4.74
N ASN A 143 -13.86 6.94 5.16
CA ASN A 143 -14.03 7.46 6.53
C ASN A 143 -13.84 6.36 7.58
N ASN A 144 -14.44 5.18 7.41
CA ASN A 144 -14.26 4.06 8.35
C ASN A 144 -12.79 3.61 8.45
N LEU A 145 -12.05 3.63 7.33
CA LEU A 145 -10.61 3.34 7.35
C LEU A 145 -9.83 4.43 8.11
N LEU A 146 -10.14 5.72 7.90
CA LEU A 146 -9.50 6.81 8.64
C LEU A 146 -9.79 6.75 10.14
N GLU A 147 -11.00 6.35 10.53
CA GLU A 147 -11.37 6.11 11.93
C GLU A 147 -10.58 4.95 12.53
N LEU A 148 -10.48 3.82 11.81
CA LEU A 148 -9.66 2.68 12.21
C LEU A 148 -8.19 3.09 12.45
N LEU A 149 -7.59 3.78 11.49
CA LEU A 149 -6.20 4.24 11.57
C LEU A 149 -6.00 5.24 12.72
N SER A 150 -6.95 6.16 12.91
CA SER A 150 -6.90 7.14 14.02
C SER A 150 -6.97 6.44 15.37
N HIS A 151 -7.88 5.46 15.51
CA HIS A 151 -8.01 4.66 16.72
C HIS A 151 -6.72 3.88 17.01
N TYR A 152 -6.23 3.15 16.01
CA TYR A 152 -5.01 2.35 16.08
C TYR A 152 -3.80 3.20 16.54
N TYR A 153 -3.56 4.33 15.87
CA TYR A 153 -2.37 5.13 16.13
C TYR A 153 -2.37 5.79 17.52
N ASN A 154 -3.56 6.13 18.04
CA ASN A 154 -3.73 6.75 19.35
C ASN A 154 -3.70 5.76 20.51
N HIS A 155 -4.23 4.54 20.34
CA HIS A 155 -4.48 3.61 21.46
C HIS A 155 -3.67 2.32 21.37
N GLU A 156 -3.39 1.83 20.17
CA GLU A 156 -2.92 0.44 19.95
C GLU A 156 -1.42 0.37 19.60
N ARG A 157 -0.83 1.46 19.11
CA ARG A 157 0.57 1.53 18.63
C ARG A 157 1.61 1.04 19.65
N TYR A 158 1.36 1.19 20.94
CA TYR A 158 2.26 0.81 22.02
C TYR A 158 1.80 -0.43 22.80
N MET A 159 0.66 -1.02 22.46
CA MET A 159 0.15 -2.20 23.18
C MET A 159 1.15 -3.36 23.12
N ASN A 160 1.86 -3.54 21.99
CA ASN A 160 2.90 -4.57 21.85
C ASN A 160 4.14 -4.33 22.74
N LEU A 161 4.31 -3.14 23.34
CA LEU A 161 5.38 -2.87 24.31
C LEU A 161 4.98 -3.20 25.75
N HIS A 162 3.68 -3.41 25.99
CA HIS A 162 3.12 -3.75 27.29
C HIS A 162 2.64 -5.20 27.23
N ALA A 163 3.49 -6.13 27.70
CA ALA A 163 3.23 -7.59 27.66
C ALA A 163 1.95 -8.06 28.38
N ASP A 164 1.23 -7.15 29.06
CA ASP A 164 0.10 -7.45 29.94
C ASP A 164 -1.29 -7.17 29.32
N THR A 165 -1.40 -6.61 28.11
CA THR A 165 -2.71 -6.36 27.46
C THR A 165 -3.05 -7.46 26.47
N LYS A 166 -4.08 -8.25 26.80
CA LYS A 166 -4.45 -9.54 26.20
C LYS A 166 -5.40 -9.49 24.99
N GLU A 167 -5.72 -8.32 24.45
CA GLU A 167 -6.62 -8.22 23.28
C GLU A 167 -5.99 -7.36 22.19
N ASP A 168 -5.65 -7.99 21.05
CA ASP A 168 -5.28 -7.33 19.81
C ASP A 168 -6.49 -6.65 19.18
N ASN A 169 -7.03 -5.62 19.86
CA ASN A 169 -8.23 -4.90 19.45
C ASN A 169 -8.10 -4.33 18.03
N TYR A 170 -6.89 -3.92 17.62
CA TYR A 170 -6.61 -3.50 16.25
C TYR A 170 -6.87 -4.58 15.20
N TYR A 171 -6.56 -5.85 15.49
CA TYR A 171 -6.78 -6.96 14.57
C TYR A 171 -8.29 -7.15 14.36
N HIS A 172 -9.05 -7.21 15.46
CA HIS A 172 -10.51 -7.34 15.40
C HIS A 172 -11.15 -6.17 14.63
N LEU A 173 -10.75 -4.94 14.91
CA LEU A 173 -11.25 -3.76 14.20
C LEU A 173 -10.91 -3.78 12.71
N PHE A 174 -9.73 -4.27 12.34
CA PHE A 174 -9.34 -4.43 10.94
C PHE A 174 -10.15 -5.52 10.23
N ILE A 175 -10.33 -6.69 10.86
CA ILE A 175 -11.16 -7.76 10.30
C ILE A 175 -12.63 -7.31 10.18
N GLU A 176 -13.17 -6.59 11.15
CA GLU A 176 -14.51 -5.99 11.07
C GLU A 176 -14.64 -4.99 9.92
N PHE A 177 -13.62 -4.15 9.70
CA PHE A 177 -13.56 -3.30 8.53
C PHE A 177 -13.61 -4.13 7.23
N LEU A 178 -12.85 -5.22 7.14
CA LEU A 178 -12.86 -6.09 5.96
C LEU A 178 -14.21 -6.80 5.78
N LYS A 179 -14.80 -7.39 6.82
CA LYS A 179 -16.13 -8.05 6.78
C LYS A 179 -17.23 -7.11 6.30
N ARG A 180 -17.10 -5.81 6.58
CA ARG A 180 -18.06 -4.79 6.13
C ARG A 180 -17.97 -4.50 4.63
N TYR A 181 -16.82 -4.71 3.99
CA TYR A 181 -16.54 -4.26 2.62
C TYR A 181 -16.11 -5.36 1.66
N SER A 182 -15.83 -6.57 2.15
CA SER A 182 -15.63 -7.78 1.36
C SER A 182 -16.66 -8.83 1.79
N LYS A 183 -17.38 -9.40 0.82
CA LYS A 183 -18.36 -10.46 1.07
C LYS A 183 -17.71 -11.80 1.42
N ASP A 184 -16.45 -11.96 1.04
CA ASP A 184 -15.69 -13.20 1.14
C ASP A 184 -14.24 -12.85 1.49
N LEU A 185 -13.80 -13.25 2.67
CA LEU A 185 -12.44 -13.01 3.13
C LEU A 185 -11.45 -14.04 2.59
N THR A 186 -11.92 -15.19 2.09
CA THR A 186 -11.08 -16.19 1.40
C THR A 186 -10.63 -15.67 0.04
N ASN A 187 -11.41 -14.79 -0.57
CA ASN A 187 -11.04 -14.11 -1.80
C ASN A 187 -10.01 -13.00 -1.54
N ARG A 188 -8.76 -13.42 -1.38
CA ARG A 188 -7.59 -12.55 -1.14
C ARG A 188 -7.53 -11.35 -2.08
N LYS A 189 -7.77 -11.56 -3.38
CA LYS A 189 -7.74 -10.48 -4.38
C LYS A 189 -8.77 -9.39 -4.08
N THR A 190 -9.99 -9.79 -3.71
CA THR A 190 -11.05 -8.86 -3.36
C THR A 190 -10.72 -8.09 -2.08
N VAL A 191 -10.21 -8.79 -1.06
CA VAL A 191 -9.80 -8.18 0.21
C VAL A 191 -8.69 -7.15 0.01
N LEU A 192 -7.64 -7.51 -0.73
CA LEU A 192 -6.53 -6.60 -1.04
C LEU A 192 -7.00 -5.38 -1.84
N GLU A 193 -7.91 -5.55 -2.79
CA GLU A 193 -8.48 -4.43 -3.54
C GLU A 193 -9.34 -3.52 -2.66
N VAL A 194 -10.05 -4.05 -1.67
CA VAL A 194 -10.76 -3.23 -0.66
C VAL A 194 -9.77 -2.34 0.08
N ILE A 195 -8.64 -2.89 0.54
CA ILE A 195 -7.60 -2.14 1.27
C ILE A 195 -6.95 -1.10 0.33
N GLY A 196 -6.42 -1.55 -0.81
CA GLY A 196 -5.66 -0.73 -1.75
C GLY A 196 -6.47 0.41 -2.35
N SER A 197 -7.74 0.17 -2.69
CA SER A 197 -8.63 1.23 -3.18
C SER A 197 -9.09 2.18 -2.08
N SER A 198 -9.23 1.73 -0.83
CA SER A 198 -9.58 2.62 0.28
C SER A 198 -8.44 3.58 0.61
N VAL A 199 -7.21 3.07 0.75
CA VAL A 199 -6.02 3.91 0.99
C VAL A 199 -5.78 4.84 -0.21
N GLY A 200 -5.78 4.29 -1.42
CA GLY A 200 -5.46 5.08 -2.61
C GLY A 200 -6.47 6.19 -2.92
N ARG A 201 -7.76 5.99 -2.68
CA ARG A 201 -8.77 7.07 -2.78
C ARG A 201 -8.59 8.15 -1.73
N ILE A 202 -8.11 7.80 -0.53
CA ILE A 202 -7.78 8.79 0.50
C ILE A 202 -6.64 9.68 -0.01
N ILE A 203 -5.56 9.06 -0.49
CA ILE A 203 -4.38 9.74 -1.00
C ILE A 203 -4.71 10.58 -2.23
N ALA A 204 -5.50 10.08 -3.18
CA ALA A 204 -5.91 10.83 -4.37
C ALA A 204 -6.60 12.16 -4.03
N LYS A 205 -7.49 12.16 -3.03
CA LYS A 205 -8.18 13.38 -2.59
C LYS A 205 -7.24 14.38 -1.93
N TYR A 206 -6.31 13.89 -1.10
CA TYR A 206 -5.29 14.74 -0.51
C TYR A 206 -4.29 15.28 -1.54
N TYR A 207 -3.88 14.46 -2.50
CA TYR A 207 -2.95 14.86 -3.54
C TYR A 207 -3.58 15.92 -4.46
N SER A 208 -4.87 15.78 -4.78
CA SER A 208 -5.59 16.83 -5.53
C SER A 208 -5.59 18.18 -4.79
N ILE A 209 -5.72 18.18 -3.45
CA ILE A 209 -5.59 19.42 -2.67
C ILE A 209 -4.16 19.96 -2.75
N LEU A 210 -3.14 19.10 -2.66
CA LEU A 210 -1.73 19.50 -2.77
C LEU A 210 -1.43 20.15 -4.13
N GLU A 211 -1.88 19.56 -5.23
CA GLU A 211 -1.69 20.12 -6.58
C GLU A 211 -2.32 21.51 -6.68
N ASN A 212 -3.57 21.66 -6.25
CA ASN A 212 -4.27 22.94 -6.27
C ASN A 212 -3.56 24.02 -5.43
N LEU A 213 -3.15 23.67 -4.20
CA LEU A 213 -2.40 24.58 -3.34
C LEU A 213 -1.03 24.92 -3.93
N SER A 214 -0.35 23.95 -4.55
CA SER A 214 0.95 24.16 -5.19
C SER A 214 0.86 25.23 -6.27
N HIS A 215 -0.15 25.12 -7.13
CA HIS A 215 -0.41 26.10 -8.18
C HIS A 215 -0.80 27.47 -7.61
N GLU A 216 -1.65 27.51 -6.58
CA GLU A 216 -2.06 28.76 -5.93
C GLU A 216 -0.87 29.49 -5.29
N LYS A 217 0.01 28.76 -4.61
CA LYS A 217 1.14 29.33 -3.85
C LYS A 217 2.40 29.52 -4.69
N GLY A 218 2.46 28.96 -5.90
CA GLY A 218 3.68 28.94 -6.73
C GLY A 218 4.80 28.09 -6.12
N VAL A 219 4.46 27.08 -5.31
CA VAL A 219 5.39 26.12 -4.69
C VAL A 219 5.11 24.75 -5.28
N PHE A 220 5.99 24.24 -6.13
CA PHE A 220 5.73 23.03 -6.92
C PHE A 220 6.02 21.73 -6.15
N VAL A 221 5.23 21.43 -5.11
CA VAL A 221 5.43 20.21 -4.30
C VAL A 221 4.95 18.91 -4.95
N TYR A 222 4.32 19.02 -6.13
CA TYR A 222 3.88 17.86 -6.91
C TYR A 222 4.97 17.32 -7.85
N GLU A 223 6.14 17.97 -7.94
CA GLU A 223 7.33 17.48 -8.68
C GLU A 223 7.98 16.32 -7.91
N ILE A 224 7.22 15.24 -7.73
CA ILE A 224 7.65 14.02 -7.06
C ILE A 224 8.72 13.31 -7.88
N ASN A 225 9.63 12.63 -7.20
CA ASN A 225 10.60 11.81 -7.88
C ASN A 225 9.91 10.59 -8.51
N TYR A 226 9.94 10.51 -9.84
CA TYR A 226 9.34 9.43 -10.62
C TYR A 226 10.10 8.10 -10.48
N GLN A 227 11.31 8.11 -9.93
CA GLN A 227 12.14 6.93 -9.71
C GLN A 227 11.95 6.29 -8.33
N LYS A 228 10.92 6.70 -7.58
CA LYS A 228 10.60 6.21 -6.23
C LYS A 228 9.15 5.74 -6.12
N GLU A 229 8.82 5.11 -5.00
CA GLU A 229 7.48 4.66 -4.63
C GLU A 229 6.41 5.77 -4.70
N SER A 230 6.82 7.03 -4.56
CA SER A 230 5.98 8.21 -4.78
C SER A 230 5.28 8.21 -6.13
N ARG A 231 5.92 7.69 -7.19
CA ARG A 231 5.30 7.51 -8.51
C ARG A 231 4.01 6.70 -8.38
N TYR A 232 4.09 5.51 -7.78
CA TYR A 232 2.94 4.61 -7.70
C TYR A 232 1.86 5.12 -6.74
N VAL A 233 2.26 5.72 -5.63
CA VAL A 233 1.32 6.20 -4.60
C VAL A 233 0.52 7.40 -5.11
N TYR A 234 1.21 8.40 -5.69
CA TYR A 234 0.56 9.65 -6.08
C TYR A 234 0.01 9.62 -7.50
N LEU A 235 0.51 8.80 -8.42
CA LEU A 235 -0.11 8.67 -9.75
C LEU A 235 -1.27 7.66 -9.77
N ALA A 236 -1.52 6.95 -8.66
CA ALA A 236 -2.64 6.01 -8.58
C ALA A 236 -3.98 6.64 -8.94
N TYR A 237 -4.20 7.93 -8.67
CA TYR A 237 -5.45 8.63 -9.00
C TYR A 237 -5.82 8.59 -10.49
N GLN A 238 -4.84 8.37 -11.38
CA GLN A 238 -5.06 8.25 -12.82
C GLN A 238 -5.83 6.97 -13.18
N ASN A 239 -5.83 5.96 -12.30
CA ASN A 239 -6.66 4.77 -12.47
C ASN A 239 -8.10 5.03 -11.99
N ARG A 240 -9.09 4.40 -12.65
CA ARG A 240 -10.54 4.56 -12.37
C ARG A 240 -10.96 4.46 -10.90
N ASN A 241 -10.21 3.74 -10.06
CA ASN A 241 -10.51 3.54 -8.64
C ASN A 241 -9.43 4.09 -7.67
N ALA A 242 -8.39 4.74 -8.19
CA ALA A 242 -7.22 5.12 -7.42
C ALA A 242 -6.56 3.98 -6.63
N SER A 243 -6.70 2.71 -7.06
CA SER A 243 -6.26 1.57 -6.26
C SER A 243 -4.75 1.41 -6.24
N LEU A 244 -4.17 1.41 -5.04
CA LEU A 244 -2.77 1.06 -4.84
C LEU A 244 -2.50 -0.44 -5.00
N GLN A 245 -3.52 -1.29 -4.81
CA GLN A 245 -3.37 -2.72 -5.07
C GLN A 245 -3.19 -2.99 -6.57
N ILE A 246 -3.91 -2.26 -7.43
CA ILE A 246 -3.72 -2.37 -8.88
C ILE A 246 -2.29 -1.99 -9.26
N GLN A 247 -1.72 -0.94 -8.67
CA GLN A 247 -0.33 -0.56 -8.91
C GLN A 247 0.64 -1.66 -8.43
N PHE A 248 0.38 -2.24 -7.26
CA PHE A 248 1.18 -3.35 -6.74
C PHE A 248 1.14 -4.57 -7.66
N ASP A 249 -0.04 -4.93 -8.16
CA ASP A 249 -0.23 -6.04 -9.08
C ASP A 249 0.45 -5.81 -10.44
N LYS A 250 0.48 -4.56 -10.94
CA LYS A 250 1.22 -4.19 -12.16
C LYS A 250 2.71 -4.47 -12.02
N ILE A 251 3.32 -3.97 -10.94
CA ILE A 251 4.76 -4.16 -10.64
C ILE A 251 5.07 -5.65 -10.47
N ARG A 252 4.23 -6.36 -9.71
CA ARG A 252 4.36 -7.80 -9.48
C ARG A 252 4.35 -8.56 -10.80
N ARG A 253 3.39 -8.26 -11.69
CA ARG A 253 3.31 -8.88 -13.01
C ARG A 253 4.54 -8.56 -13.86
N ALA A 254 4.99 -7.31 -13.90
CA ALA A 254 6.21 -6.95 -14.63
C ALA A 254 7.43 -7.77 -14.16
N LYS A 255 7.61 -7.96 -12.86
CA LYS A 255 8.67 -8.83 -12.33
C LYS A 255 8.49 -10.29 -12.75
N GLN A 256 7.26 -10.82 -12.72
CA GLN A 256 6.96 -12.19 -13.16
C GLN A 256 7.25 -12.40 -14.66
N GLU A 257 6.92 -11.42 -15.49
CA GLU A 257 7.18 -11.44 -16.94
C GLU A 257 8.69 -11.39 -17.23
N LEU A 258 9.42 -10.52 -16.53
CA LEU A 258 10.88 -10.45 -16.65
C LEU A 258 11.57 -11.74 -16.24
N ILE A 259 11.16 -12.36 -15.12
CA ILE A 259 11.74 -13.64 -14.70
C ILE A 259 11.42 -14.73 -15.73
N LEU A 260 10.22 -14.73 -16.32
CA LEU A 260 9.88 -15.65 -17.42
C LEU A 260 10.82 -15.44 -18.61
N TYR A 261 10.97 -14.19 -19.06
CA TYR A 261 11.90 -13.83 -20.13
C TYR A 261 13.33 -14.33 -19.85
N LEU A 262 13.87 -14.08 -18.65
CA LEU A 262 15.21 -14.52 -18.27
C LEU A 262 15.35 -16.05 -18.26
N ILE A 263 14.32 -16.78 -17.84
CA ILE A 263 14.29 -18.24 -17.92
C ILE A 263 14.33 -18.68 -19.39
N GLU A 264 13.58 -18.03 -20.27
CA GLU A 264 13.58 -18.35 -21.70
C GLU A 264 14.95 -18.11 -22.36
N GLN A 265 15.57 -16.96 -22.09
CA GLN A 265 16.94 -16.67 -22.56
C GLN A 265 17.96 -17.67 -22.00
N GLY A 266 17.72 -18.18 -20.79
CA GLY A 266 18.56 -19.16 -20.10
C GLY A 266 18.24 -20.64 -20.39
N LYS A 267 17.23 -20.95 -21.22
CA LYS A 267 16.76 -22.34 -21.49
C LYS A 267 17.88 -23.28 -21.97
N ALA A 268 18.89 -22.73 -22.66
CA ALA A 268 20.06 -23.50 -23.11
C ALA A 268 20.96 -23.98 -21.94
N ILE A 269 20.88 -23.35 -20.77
CA ILE A 269 21.70 -23.61 -19.59
C ILE A 269 20.89 -24.35 -18.51
N TYR A 270 19.64 -23.97 -18.31
CA TYR A 270 18.72 -24.59 -17.36
C TYR A 270 17.44 -24.99 -18.08
N PRO A 271 17.28 -26.26 -18.49
CA PRO A 271 16.04 -26.72 -19.10
C PRO A 271 14.94 -26.72 -18.03
N VAL A 272 14.09 -25.70 -18.06
CA VAL A 272 12.84 -25.62 -17.31
C VAL A 272 11.72 -26.08 -18.24
N ASP A 273 10.72 -26.78 -17.70
CA ASP A 273 9.52 -27.11 -18.45
C ASP A 273 8.93 -25.83 -19.06
N SER A 274 8.62 -25.87 -20.36
CA SER A 274 8.05 -24.72 -21.05
C SER A 274 6.68 -24.40 -20.44
N LEU A 275 6.51 -23.17 -19.98
CA LEU A 275 5.18 -22.64 -19.74
C LEU A 275 4.41 -22.60 -21.06
N GLU A 276 3.08 -22.74 -21.00
CA GLU A 276 2.18 -22.65 -22.16
C GLU A 276 2.02 -21.20 -22.68
N ILE A 277 2.91 -20.29 -22.27
CA ILE A 277 2.95 -18.90 -22.70
C ILE A 277 4.37 -18.51 -23.08
N ASP A 278 4.49 -17.74 -24.16
CA ASP A 278 5.74 -17.13 -24.57
C ASP A 278 6.09 -15.95 -23.64
N SER A 279 7.39 -15.70 -23.43
CA SER A 279 7.82 -14.48 -22.74
C SER A 279 7.52 -13.23 -23.57
N LEU A 280 7.47 -12.09 -22.90
CA LEU A 280 7.44 -10.79 -23.58
C LEU A 280 8.82 -10.46 -24.14
N ASP A 281 8.85 -9.70 -25.24
CA ASP A 281 10.09 -9.27 -25.88
C ASP A 281 10.70 -8.09 -25.12
N PHE A 282 11.62 -8.38 -24.21
CA PHE A 282 12.41 -7.38 -23.51
C PHE A 282 13.78 -7.18 -24.18
N ASP A 283 14.35 -5.97 -24.11
CA ASP A 283 15.66 -5.69 -24.70
C ASP A 283 16.80 -6.25 -23.83
N PHE A 284 17.49 -7.28 -24.33
CA PHE A 284 18.62 -7.90 -23.62
C PHE A 284 19.73 -6.91 -23.25
N ALA A 285 19.86 -5.77 -23.95
CA ALA A 285 20.81 -4.72 -23.57
C ALA A 285 20.52 -4.11 -22.19
N GLU A 286 19.27 -4.16 -21.73
CA GLU A 286 18.81 -3.66 -20.44
C GLU A 286 18.91 -4.73 -19.33
N LEU A 287 19.56 -5.87 -19.58
CA LEU A 287 19.71 -6.96 -18.61
C LEU A 287 20.18 -6.50 -17.21
N PRO A 288 21.19 -5.61 -17.05
CA PRO A 288 21.57 -5.12 -15.72
C PRO A 288 20.43 -4.42 -14.99
N ASP A 289 19.64 -3.63 -15.71
CA ASP A 289 18.51 -2.86 -15.19
C ASP A 289 17.33 -3.78 -14.84
N MET A 290 17.08 -4.82 -15.64
CA MET A 290 16.09 -5.87 -15.33
C MET A 290 16.45 -6.61 -14.04
N ILE A 291 17.72 -7.00 -13.90
CA ILE A 291 18.21 -7.68 -12.68
C ILE A 291 18.05 -6.75 -11.47
N ASP A 292 18.42 -5.47 -11.61
CA ASP A 292 18.24 -4.48 -10.54
C ASP A 292 16.77 -4.32 -10.15
N TYR A 293 15.87 -4.22 -11.12
CA TYR A 293 14.43 -4.11 -10.89
C TYR A 293 13.82 -5.35 -10.24
N ILE A 294 14.28 -6.56 -10.59
CA ILE A 294 13.83 -7.79 -9.94
C ILE A 294 14.31 -7.82 -8.48
N LEU A 295 15.61 -7.63 -8.26
CA LEU A 295 16.27 -7.82 -6.95
C LEU A 295 15.97 -6.70 -5.96
N ASN A 296 15.83 -5.48 -6.45
CA ASN A 296 15.56 -4.32 -5.62
C ASN A 296 14.08 -3.97 -5.66
N GLU A 297 13.64 -3.29 -4.60
CA GLU A 297 12.31 -2.72 -4.53
C GLU A 297 12.25 -1.31 -5.17
N ASN A 298 13.33 -0.90 -5.85
CA ASN A 298 13.48 0.43 -6.42
C ASN A 298 12.75 0.55 -7.77
N VAL A 299 12.26 1.75 -8.04
CA VAL A 299 11.48 2.10 -9.25
C VAL A 299 12.37 2.66 -10.36
N LEU A 300 13.67 2.84 -10.06
CA LEU A 300 14.70 3.09 -11.04
C LEU A 300 14.71 1.85 -11.97
N ASN A 301 14.26 2.00 -13.21
CA ASN A 301 14.03 0.91 -14.19
C ASN A 301 12.70 0.17 -14.04
N ASP A 302 11.61 0.93 -13.91
CA ASP A 302 10.25 0.39 -13.99
C ASP A 302 9.93 -0.22 -15.37
N PHE A 303 9.68 -1.53 -15.40
CA PHE A 303 9.30 -2.28 -16.61
C PHE A 303 7.78 -2.51 -16.72
N THR A 304 6.93 -1.83 -15.94
CA THR A 304 5.48 -1.98 -16.10
C THR A 304 4.99 -1.52 -17.47
N ASP A 305 5.63 -0.51 -18.05
CA ASP A 305 5.22 0.07 -19.33
C ASP A 305 5.35 -0.93 -20.49
N THR A 306 6.33 -1.85 -20.43
CA THR A 306 6.47 -2.95 -21.40
C THR A 306 5.30 -3.93 -21.34
N VAL A 307 4.85 -4.26 -20.12
CA VAL A 307 3.67 -5.13 -19.93
C VAL A 307 2.39 -4.41 -20.36
N GLU A 308 2.29 -3.10 -20.11
CA GLU A 308 1.16 -2.28 -20.55
C GLU A 308 1.11 -2.18 -22.08
N SER A 309 2.25 -2.01 -22.75
CA SER A 309 2.32 -2.03 -24.22
C SER A 309 1.82 -3.36 -24.79
N PHE A 310 2.18 -4.49 -24.19
CA PHE A 310 1.67 -5.80 -24.59
C PHE A 310 0.15 -5.92 -24.38
N ASP A 311 -0.37 -5.44 -23.25
CA ASP A 311 -1.81 -5.42 -23.00
C ASP A 311 -2.54 -4.53 -24.03
N ASP A 312 -1.96 -3.39 -24.41
CA ASP A 312 -2.50 -2.49 -25.42
C ASP A 312 -2.48 -3.13 -26.82
N ASP A 313 -1.39 -3.81 -27.20
CA ASP A 313 -1.29 -4.53 -28.48
C ASP A 313 -2.41 -5.58 -28.60
N ILE A 314 -2.63 -6.40 -27.57
CA ILE A 314 -3.75 -7.36 -27.55
C ILE A 314 -5.09 -6.63 -27.62
N PHE A 315 -5.25 -5.52 -26.90
CA PHE A 315 -6.48 -4.74 -26.93
C PHE A 315 -6.81 -4.22 -28.34
N TYR A 316 -5.79 -3.86 -29.13
CA TYR A 316 -5.97 -3.42 -30.51
C TYR A 316 -6.16 -4.58 -31.50
N GLU A 317 -5.59 -5.76 -31.23
CA GLU A 317 -5.75 -6.96 -32.06
C GLU A 317 -7.09 -7.67 -31.83
N VAL A 318 -7.63 -7.62 -30.61
CA VAL A 318 -8.84 -8.34 -30.21
C VAL A 318 -10.03 -7.40 -30.15
N GLU A 319 -10.89 -7.46 -31.18
CA GLU A 319 -12.11 -6.63 -31.26
C GLU A 319 -13.12 -6.89 -30.12
N ASP A 320 -13.17 -8.11 -29.57
CA ASP A 320 -14.06 -8.46 -28.45
C ASP A 320 -13.39 -8.22 -27.10
N LYS A 321 -13.90 -7.22 -26.37
CA LYS A 321 -13.47 -6.89 -25.01
C LYS A 321 -13.50 -8.09 -24.05
N LYS A 322 -14.44 -9.03 -24.18
CA LYS A 322 -14.50 -10.21 -23.29
C LYS A 322 -13.35 -11.17 -23.58
N GLU A 323 -12.99 -11.31 -24.85
CA GLU A 323 -11.89 -12.15 -25.28
C GLU A 323 -10.55 -11.56 -24.84
N PHE A 324 -10.35 -10.25 -25.01
CA PHE A 324 -9.21 -9.52 -24.44
C PHE A 324 -9.07 -9.79 -22.94
N GLN A 325 -10.17 -9.64 -22.19
CA GLN A 325 -10.17 -9.90 -20.74
C GLN A 325 -9.84 -11.35 -20.39
N ARG A 326 -10.28 -12.32 -21.21
CA ARG A 326 -9.99 -13.73 -21.04
C ARG A 326 -8.49 -14.01 -21.22
N ILE A 327 -7.89 -13.53 -22.31
CA ILE A 327 -6.46 -13.73 -22.63
C ILE A 327 -5.58 -13.16 -21.51
N ILE A 328 -5.84 -11.92 -21.08
CA ILE A 328 -5.08 -11.29 -20.00
C ILE A 328 -5.28 -12.02 -18.67
N ALA A 329 -6.47 -12.54 -18.40
CA ALA A 329 -6.74 -13.32 -17.18
C ALA A 329 -6.01 -14.67 -17.18
N GLU A 330 -6.03 -15.39 -18.30
CA GLU A 330 -5.33 -16.68 -18.47
C GLU A 330 -3.82 -16.52 -18.29
N ARG A 331 -3.22 -15.52 -18.95
CA ARG A 331 -1.79 -15.24 -18.77
C ARG A 331 -1.43 -14.94 -17.31
N LYS A 332 -2.25 -14.13 -16.62
CA LYS A 332 -2.07 -13.82 -15.20
C LYS A 332 -2.16 -15.07 -14.32
N GLU A 333 -3.11 -15.95 -14.60
CA GLU A 333 -3.27 -17.20 -13.84
C GLU A 333 -2.07 -18.14 -14.02
N ILE A 334 -1.55 -18.25 -15.24
CA ILE A 334 -0.37 -19.06 -15.54
C ILE A 334 0.86 -18.53 -14.78
N LEU A 335 1.11 -17.22 -14.85
CA LEU A 335 2.20 -16.58 -14.10
C LEU A 335 2.00 -16.76 -12.59
N ASP A 336 0.81 -16.51 -12.06
CA ASP A 336 0.53 -16.65 -10.63
C ASP A 336 0.74 -18.08 -10.11
N ASN A 337 0.50 -19.10 -10.94
CA ASN A 337 0.74 -20.50 -10.58
C ASN A 337 2.21 -20.90 -10.69
N PHE A 338 2.96 -20.30 -11.61
CA PHE A 338 4.39 -20.58 -11.77
C PHE A 338 5.26 -20.09 -10.60
N TYR A 339 4.84 -19.02 -9.91
CA TYR A 339 5.59 -18.39 -8.82
C TYR A 339 5.07 -18.74 -7.41
N LYS A 340 4.13 -19.68 -7.27
CA LYS A 340 3.71 -20.25 -5.97
C LYS A 340 4.71 -21.28 -5.48
#